data_AF-A0A534AAL2-F1
#
_entry.id   AF-A0A534AAL2-F1
#
_cell.length_a   1.000
_cell.length_b   1.000
_cell.length_c   1.000
_cell.angle_alpha   90.00
_cell.angle_beta   90.00
_cell.angle_gamma   90.00
#
_symmetry.space_group_name_H-M   'P 1'
#
loop_
_entity.id
_entity.type
_entity.pdbx_description
1 polymer ?
#
loop_
_entity_poly.entity_id
_entity_poly.type
_entity_poly.pdbx_seq_one_letter_code
_entity_poly.pdbx_strand_id
1 'polypeptide(L)'
;MIDPKLLRTDPEAVARNLARRGYTLDVTALRALEEKRKPWQVEVDRLRAERNANAKAVGVAKGRGEDVRALIAKGETLTASLAAAEAALAAVQTGLEQWQLGLPNLLHAS
;
A
#
# COMPACT_ATOMS: atom_id res chain seq x y z
N MET A 1 -15.39 1.01 -12.78
CA MET A 1 -14.33 0.23 -12.12
C MET A 1 -14.88 -0.31 -10.81
N ILE A 2 -14.63 -1.59 -10.52
CA ILE A 2 -15.04 -2.20 -9.25
C ILE A 2 -14.23 -1.54 -8.12
N ASP A 3 -14.86 -1.28 -6.97
CA ASP A 3 -14.16 -0.71 -5.81
C ASP A 3 -13.00 -1.64 -5.38
N PRO A 4 -11.74 -1.17 -5.38
CA PRO A 4 -10.59 -1.94 -4.93
C PRO A 4 -10.75 -2.46 -3.49
N LYS A 5 -11.45 -1.71 -2.63
CA LYS A 5 -11.73 -2.13 -1.26
C LYS A 5 -12.65 -3.35 -1.25
N LEU A 6 -13.68 -3.37 -2.09
CA LEU A 6 -14.62 -4.49 -2.20
C LEU A 6 -13.91 -5.77 -2.68
N LEU A 7 -13.03 -5.64 -3.67
CA LEU A 7 -12.19 -6.75 -4.17
C LEU A 7 -11.31 -7.35 -3.07
N ARG A 8 -10.86 -6.55 -2.10
CA ARG A 8 -10.05 -7.02 -0.97
C ARG A 8 -10.88 -7.62 0.16
N THR A 9 -12.03 -7.03 0.47
CA THR A 9 -12.84 -7.43 1.62
C THR A 9 -13.71 -8.65 1.33
N ASP A 10 -14.24 -8.77 0.11
CA ASP A 10 -15.11 -9.88 -0.28
C ASP A 10 -14.92 -10.25 -1.77
N PRO A 11 -13.74 -10.78 -2.15
CA PRO A 11 -13.47 -11.19 -3.52
C PRO A 11 -14.43 -12.28 -4.02
N GLU A 12 -14.95 -13.11 -3.11
CA GLU A 12 -15.89 -14.19 -3.45
C GLU A 12 -17.26 -13.64 -3.86
N ALA A 13 -17.78 -12.61 -3.19
CA ALA A 13 -19.00 -11.95 -3.62
C ALA A 13 -18.85 -11.28 -4.98
N VAL A 14 -17.70 -10.64 -5.24
CA VAL A 14 -17.39 -10.09 -6.56
C VAL A 14 -17.35 -11.19 -7.61
N ALA A 15 -16.65 -12.30 -7.34
CA ALA A 15 -16.57 -13.44 -8.26
C ALA A 15 -17.97 -13.99 -8.59
N ARG A 16 -18.83 -14.20 -7.59
CA ARG A 16 -20.23 -14.64 -7.78
C ARG A 16 -21.03 -13.67 -8.64
N ASN A 17 -20.86 -12.35 -8.44
CA ASN A 17 -21.56 -11.35 -9.23
C ASN A 17 -21.09 -11.36 -10.69
N LEU A 18 -19.78 -11.43 -10.93
CA LEU A 18 -19.21 -11.47 -12.28
C LEU A 18 -19.56 -12.78 -13.01
N ALA A 19 -19.65 -13.92 -12.30
CA ALA A 19 -20.05 -15.20 -12.86
C ALA A 19 -21.46 -15.17 -13.48
N ARG A 20 -22.38 -14.35 -12.95
CA ARG A 20 -23.71 -14.13 -13.54
C ARG A 20 -23.65 -13.48 -14.94
N ARG A 21 -22.52 -12.86 -15.30
CA ARG A 21 -22.23 -12.33 -16.64
C ARG A 21 -21.35 -13.26 -17.47
N GLY A 22 -21.12 -14.50 -17.02
CA GLY A 22 -20.23 -15.46 -17.67
C GLY A 22 -18.74 -15.14 -17.51
N TYR A 23 -18.38 -14.24 -16.59
CA TYR A 23 -16.99 -13.90 -16.32
C TYR A 23 -16.48 -14.63 -15.07
N THR A 24 -15.40 -15.40 -15.21
CA THR A 24 -14.74 -16.07 -14.08
C THR A 24 -13.63 -15.18 -13.54
N LEU A 25 -13.82 -14.65 -12.33
CA LEU A 25 -12.79 -13.90 -11.63
C LEU A 25 -11.69 -14.84 -11.13
N ASP A 26 -10.45 -14.58 -11.51
CA ASP A 26 -9.29 -15.27 -10.93
C ASP A 26 -8.96 -14.69 -9.55
N VAL A 27 -9.67 -15.21 -8.54
CA VAL A 27 -9.46 -14.83 -7.13
C VAL A 27 -8.06 -15.19 -6.64
N THR A 28 -7.45 -16.24 -7.19
CA THR A 28 -6.08 -16.66 -6.82
C THR A 28 -5.07 -15.63 -7.29
N ALA A 29 -5.18 -15.15 -8.53
CA ALA A 29 -4.34 -14.07 -9.04
C ALA A 29 -4.51 -12.78 -8.24
N LEU A 30 -5.75 -12.41 -7.89
CA LEU A 30 -6.03 -11.25 -7.04
C LEU A 30 -5.36 -11.37 -5.67
N ARG A 31 -5.49 -12.53 -5.00
CA ARG A 31 -4.84 -12.80 -3.71
C ARG A 31 -3.32 -12.70 -3.83
N ALA A 32 -2.72 -13.25 -4.88
CA ALA A 32 -1.28 -13.19 -5.10
C ALA A 32 -0.77 -11.74 -5.29
N LEU A 33 -1.55 -10.88 -5.94
CA LEU A 33 -1.22 -9.46 -6.08
C LEU A 33 -1.35 -8.70 -4.75
N GLU A 34 -2.37 -9.00 -3.95
CA GLU A 34 -2.52 -8.40 -2.61
C GLU A 34 -1.41 -8.84 -1.64
N GLU A 35 -0.96 -10.10 -1.71
CA GLU A 35 0.20 -10.59 -0.95
C GLU A 35 1.50 -9.87 -1.33
N LYS A 36 1.62 -9.38 -2.57
CA LYS A 36 2.75 -8.52 -2.98
C LYS A 36 2.61 -7.09 -2.47
N ARG A 37 1.38 -6.54 -2.43
CA ARG A 37 1.12 -5.15 -2.01
C ARG A 37 1.28 -4.97 -0.50
N LYS A 38 0.76 -5.91 0.29
CA LYS A 38 0.64 -5.77 1.75
C LYS A 38 1.98 -5.53 2.46
N PRO A 39 3.08 -6.23 2.15
CA PRO A 39 4.37 -5.97 2.76
C PRO A 39 4.87 -4.54 2.53
N TRP A 40 4.72 -4.02 1.30
CA TRP A 40 5.09 -2.64 0.99
C TRP A 40 4.26 -1.61 1.74
N GLN A 41 2.95 -1.86 1.88
CA GLN A 41 2.08 -1.00 2.68
C GLN A 41 2.56 -0.93 4.14
N VAL A 42 2.83 -2.10 4.75
CA VAL A 42 3.32 -2.19 6.13
C VAL A 42 4.68 -1.50 6.27
N GLU A 43 5.57 -1.68 5.31
CA GLU A 43 6.90 -1.06 5.33
C GLU A 43 6.85 0.47 5.21
N VAL A 44 6.00 0.99 4.33
CA VAL A 44 5.75 2.45 4.22
C VAL A 44 5.24 3.00 5.55
N ASP A 45 4.28 2.33 6.19
CA ASP A 45 3.71 2.77 7.47
C ASP A 45 4.76 2.71 8.60
N ARG A 46 5.59 1.66 8.64
CA ARG A 46 6.72 1.53 9.58
C ARG A 46 7.74 2.66 9.39
N LEU A 47 8.19 2.89 8.17
CA LEU A 47 9.19 3.93 7.86
C LEU A 47 8.67 5.34 8.13
N ARG A 48 7.38 5.61 7.87
CA ARG A 48 6.72 6.87 8.25
C ARG A 48 6.74 7.07 9.76
N ALA A 49 6.37 6.04 10.53
CA ALA A 49 6.40 6.11 11.98
C ALA A 49 7.81 6.37 12.51
N GLU A 50 8.82 5.65 11.99
CA GLU A 50 10.22 5.82 12.39
C GLU A 50 10.77 7.20 12.03
N ARG A 51 10.46 7.71 10.85
CA ARG A 51 10.87 9.05 10.42
C ARG A 51 10.26 10.14 11.32
N ASN A 52 8.99 10.01 11.68
CA ASN A 52 8.32 10.95 12.60
C ASN A 52 8.90 10.88 14.01
N ALA A 53 9.17 9.67 14.51
CA ALA A 53 9.83 9.48 15.80
C ALA A 53 11.24 10.10 15.82
N ASN A 54 12.01 9.92 14.74
CA ASN A 54 13.34 10.50 14.59
C ASN A 54 13.29 12.03 14.55
N ALA A 55 12.33 12.62 13.82
CA ALA A 55 12.14 14.08 13.78
C ALA A 55 11.86 14.65 15.18
N LYS A 56 11.02 13.96 15.97
CA LYS A 56 10.77 14.34 17.37
C LYS A 56 12.04 14.26 18.22
N ALA A 57 12.84 13.19 18.07
CA ALA A 57 14.10 13.02 18.79
C ALA A 57 15.10 14.14 18.47
N VAL A 58 15.22 14.54 17.19
CA VAL A 58 16.05 15.70 16.78
C VAL A 58 15.62 16.98 17.50
N GLY A 59 14.31 17.25 17.55
CA GLY A 59 13.78 18.44 18.24
C GLY A 59 14.12 18.46 19.73
N VAL A 60 13.96 17.33 20.41
CA VAL A 60 14.31 17.18 21.84
C VAL A 60 15.80 17.39 22.07
N ALA A 61 16.66 16.73 21.29
CA ALA A 61 18.11 16.84 21.42
C ALA A 61 18.62 18.27 21.13
N LYS A 62 18.09 18.94 20.10
CA LYS A 62 18.38 20.36 19.84
C LYS A 62 17.98 21.25 21.02
N GLY A 63 16.80 21.02 21.60
CA GLY A 63 16.33 21.77 22.77
C GLY A 63 17.21 21.58 24.02
N ARG A 64 17.95 20.47 24.09
CA ARG A 64 18.91 20.16 25.16
C ARG A 64 20.35 20.59 24.84
N GLY A 65 20.62 21.12 23.64
CA GLY A 65 21.98 21.43 23.19
C GLY A 65 22.85 20.20 22.93
N GLU A 66 22.24 19.03 22.71
CA GLU A 66 22.94 17.78 22.41
C GLU A 66 23.36 17.72 20.92
N ASP A 67 24.36 16.87 20.59
CA ASP A 67 24.76 16.65 19.20
C ASP A 67 23.69 15.85 18.44
N VAL A 68 23.21 16.42 17.34
CA VAL A 68 22.15 15.85 16.51
C VAL A 68 22.63 15.31 15.16
N ARG A 69 23.94 15.35 14.87
CA ARG A 69 24.48 14.93 13.56
C ARG A 69 24.06 13.51 13.18
N ALA A 70 24.15 12.56 14.12
CA ALA A 70 23.73 11.18 13.90
C ALA A 70 22.22 11.04 13.66
N LEU A 71 21.39 11.81 14.38
CA LEU A 71 19.94 11.80 14.21
C LEU A 71 19.51 12.41 12.87
N ILE A 72 20.23 13.45 12.40
CA ILE A 72 20.00 14.05 11.08
C ILE A 72 20.33 13.04 9.97
N ALA A 73 21.51 12.43 10.02
CA ALA A 73 21.92 11.41 9.04
C ALA A 73 20.95 10.21 8.99
N LYS A 74 20.45 9.77 10.16
CA LYS A 74 19.40 8.76 10.23
C LYS A 74 18.10 9.23 9.59
N GLY A 75 17.70 10.48 9.80
CA GLY A 75 16.50 11.07 9.19
C GLY A 75 16.57 11.11 7.66
N GLU A 76 17.73 11.46 7.11
CA GLU A 76 17.99 11.44 5.66
C GLU A 76 17.87 10.02 5.09
N THR A 77 18.48 9.04 5.77
CA THR A 77 18.38 7.62 5.41
C THR A 77 16.93 7.13 5.44
N LEU A 78 16.17 7.45 6.49
CA LEU A 78 14.75 7.10 6.61
C LEU A 78 13.90 7.75 5.51
N THR A 79 14.26 8.96 5.08
CA THR A 79 13.57 9.67 4.00
C THR A 79 13.80 8.98 2.66
N ALA A 80 15.05 8.60 2.36
CA ALA A 80 15.40 7.87 1.15
C ALA A 80 14.73 6.49 1.11
N SER A 81 14.79 5.73 2.22
CA SER A 81 14.15 4.41 2.32
C SER A 81 12.64 4.51 2.16
N LEU A 82 12.01 5.52 2.76
CA LEU A 82 10.57 5.73 2.62
C LEU A 82 10.18 6.03 1.17
N ALA A 83 10.92 6.92 0.49
CA ALA A 83 10.65 7.22 -0.91
C ALA A 83 10.76 5.98 -1.81
N ALA A 84 11.76 5.12 -1.56
CA ALA A 84 11.91 3.86 -2.28
C ALA A 84 10.74 2.89 -2.01
N ALA A 85 10.32 2.74 -0.75
CA ALA A 85 9.19 1.89 -0.38
C ALA A 85 7.85 2.41 -0.95
N GLU A 86 7.65 3.73 -0.97
CA GLU A 86 6.47 4.36 -1.57
C GLU A 86 6.44 4.15 -3.09
N ALA A 87 7.58 4.25 -3.78
CA ALA A 87 7.67 3.93 -5.20
C ALA A 87 7.39 2.44 -5.50
N ALA A 88 7.90 1.53 -4.68
CA ALA A 88 7.63 0.10 -4.81
C ALA A 88 6.15 -0.23 -4.57
N LEU A 89 5.54 0.38 -3.54
CA LEU A 89 4.10 0.27 -3.28
C LEU A 89 3.28 0.78 -4.47
N ALA A 90 3.64 1.96 -5.00
CA ALA A 90 2.96 2.55 -6.15
C ALA A 90 3.03 1.63 -7.39
N ALA A 91 4.19 1.05 -7.68
CA ALA A 91 4.34 0.11 -8.79
C ALA A 91 3.40 -1.11 -8.67
N VAL A 92 3.28 -1.69 -7.46
CA VAL A 92 2.35 -2.80 -7.22
C VAL A 92 0.89 -2.34 -7.32
N GLN A 93 0.57 -1.15 -6.83
CA GLN A 93 -0.78 -0.57 -6.94
C GLN A 93 -1.17 -0.33 -8.40
N THR A 94 -0.26 0.18 -9.23
CA THR A 94 -0.50 0.35 -10.67
C THR A 94 -0.75 -1.01 -11.34
N GLY A 95 0.02 -2.05 -10.99
CA GLY A 95 -0.23 -3.40 -11.51
C GLY A 95 -1.60 -3.96 -11.12
N LEU A 96 -2.03 -3.72 -9.88
CA LEU A 96 -3.37 -4.06 -9.40
C LEU A 96 -4.46 -3.28 -10.15
N GLU A 97 -4.26 -1.98 -10.37
CA GLU A 97 -5.22 -1.13 -11.09
C GLU A 97 -5.37 -1.58 -12.55
N GLN A 98 -4.27 -1.86 -13.24
CA GLN A 98 -4.30 -2.39 -14.61
C GLN A 98 -5.07 -3.72 -14.70
N TRP A 99 -4.87 -4.61 -13.74
CA TRP A 99 -5.63 -5.85 -13.65
C TRP A 99 -7.13 -5.59 -13.42
N GLN A 100 -7.48 -4.63 -12.55
CA GLN A 100 -8.87 -4.25 -12.27
C GLN A 100 -9.59 -3.61 -13.44
N LEU A 101 -8.87 -2.84 -14.28
CA LEU A 101 -9.43 -2.23 -15.49
C LEU A 101 -9.89 -3.29 -16.51
N GLY A 102 -9.34 -4.51 -16.45
CA GLY A 102 -9.79 -5.64 -17.26
C GLY A 102 -11.08 -6.31 -16.78
N LEU A 103 -11.62 -5.92 -15.62
CA LEU A 103 -12.82 -6.54 -15.06
C LEU A 103 -14.11 -5.92 -15.61
N PRO A 104 -15.15 -6.73 -15.91
CA PRO A 104 -16.46 -6.19 -16.22
C PRO A 104 -17.08 -5.49 -15.00
N ASN A 105 -18.00 -4.56 -15.23
CA ASN A 105 -18.75 -3.93 -14.14
C ASN A 105 -19.60 -4.96 -13.40
N LEU A 106 -19.94 -4.65 -12.14
CA LEU A 106 -20.88 -5.45 -11.36
C LEU A 106 -22.31 -5.29 -11.88
N LEU A 107 -23.12 -6.32 -11.69
CA LEU A 107 -24.57 -6.24 -11.83
C LEU A 107 -25.13 -5.51 -10.62
N HIS A 108 -25.92 -4.47 -10.87
CA HIS A 108 -26.75 -3.85 -9.85
C HIS A 108 -27.92 -4.77 -9.53
N ALA A 109 -28.35 -4.80 -8.26
CA ALA A 109 -29.62 -5.40 -7.89
C ALA A 109 -30.72 -4.48 -8.46
N SER A 110 -31.32 -4.90 -9.58
CA SER A 110 -32.60 -4.35 -10.03
C SER A 110 -33.73 -4.98 -9.26
#